data_AF-A0A654C8I1-F1
#
_entry.id   AF-A0A654C8I1-F1
#
_cell.length_a   1.000
_cell.length_b   1.000
_cell.length_c   1.000
_cell.angle_alpha   90.00
_cell.angle_beta   90.00
_cell.angle_gamma   90.00
#
_symmetry.space_group_name_H-M   'P 1'
#
loop_
_entity.id
_entity.type
_entity.pdbx_description
1 polymer ?
#
loop_
_entity_poly.entity_id
_entity_poly.type
_entity_poly.pdbx_seq_one_letter_code
_entity_poly.pdbx_strand_id
1 'polypeptide(L)'
;MRNNFKVFKRVYKHRCQPLEMQFFYRMILQRISNGLSPEEVSFLMGKALDFISKVESFKIKTILAIDYYIFCRVLEVGSIHAMLPLGMNLSKQKYAYELHVNTLAEEVIYHLYRLSIEEGVQEIEFKIMDIRHNFDPNEPSTLNELRKVKRIIEAQVGTGYFNKNRSPYEIHKLVCMILDTYVKPKNLMKILEDLLNRSDELKLIRKESKYGFVYLSKSYEG
;
A
#
# COMPACT_ATOMS: atom_id res chain seq x y z
N MET A 1 -18.61 -25.81 -6.58
CA MET A 1 -19.30 -25.05 -7.64
C MET A 1 -18.27 -24.23 -8.40
N ARG A 2 -18.08 -24.47 -9.71
CA ARG A 2 -17.20 -23.63 -10.55
C ARG A 2 -17.98 -22.37 -10.91
N ASN A 3 -17.79 -21.30 -10.14
CA ASN A 3 -18.29 -19.98 -10.53
C ASN A 3 -17.55 -19.57 -11.82
N ASN A 4 -18.29 -19.22 -12.86
CA ASN A 4 -17.76 -18.61 -14.08
C ASN A 4 -17.14 -17.25 -13.71
N PHE A 5 -15.86 -17.26 -13.34
CA PHE A 5 -15.17 -16.04 -12.94
C PHE A 5 -14.90 -15.19 -14.19
N LYS A 6 -15.44 -13.98 -14.21
CA LYS A 6 -15.21 -13.01 -15.30
C LYS A 6 -13.82 -12.42 -15.13
N VAL A 7 -12.93 -12.70 -16.09
CA VAL A 7 -11.60 -12.06 -16.14
C VAL A 7 -11.79 -10.57 -16.36
N PHE A 8 -11.28 -9.75 -15.45
CA PHE A 8 -11.26 -8.30 -15.63
C PHE A 8 -9.89 -7.89 -16.14
N LYS A 9 -9.86 -7.36 -17.37
CA LYS A 9 -8.65 -6.83 -17.99
C LYS A 9 -8.69 -5.31 -17.99
N ARG A 10 -7.63 -4.70 -17.48
CA ARG A 10 -7.40 -3.25 -17.56
C ARG A 10 -6.05 -2.99 -18.22
N VAL A 11 -5.98 -1.92 -19.01
CA VAL A 11 -4.77 -1.53 -19.72
C VAL A 11 -4.45 -0.08 -19.35
N TYR A 12 -3.22 0.15 -18.90
CA TYR A 12 -2.71 1.47 -18.53
C TYR A 12 -1.51 1.81 -19.38
N LYS A 13 -1.38 3.07 -19.78
CA LYS A 13 -0.31 3.54 -20.66
C LYS A 13 0.48 4.65 -20.00
N HIS A 14 1.80 4.62 -20.18
CA HIS A 14 2.68 5.66 -19.65
C HIS A 14 3.90 5.87 -20.54
N ARG A 15 4.46 7.10 -20.55
CA ARG A 15 5.68 7.42 -21.29
C ARG A 15 6.70 8.04 -20.36
N CYS A 16 7.77 7.31 -20.07
CA CYS A 16 8.77 7.71 -19.08
C CYS A 16 10.14 7.09 -19.37
N GLN A 17 11.13 7.40 -18.55
CA GLN A 17 12.45 6.79 -18.65
C GLN A 17 12.44 5.36 -18.08
N PRO A 18 13.32 4.46 -18.55
CA PRO A 18 13.50 3.12 -17.99
C PRO A 18 13.75 3.13 -16.48
N LEU A 19 14.48 4.12 -15.96
CA LEU A 19 14.72 4.28 -14.52
C LEU A 19 13.41 4.40 -13.71
N GLU A 20 12.45 5.17 -14.21
CA GLU A 20 11.13 5.33 -13.57
C GLU A 20 10.37 3.99 -13.56
N MET A 21 10.49 3.18 -14.62
CA MET A 21 9.89 1.85 -14.68
C MET A 21 10.57 0.85 -13.75
N GLN A 22 11.88 0.96 -13.54
CA GLN A 22 12.58 0.14 -12.56
C GLN A 22 12.13 0.46 -11.13
N PHE A 23 11.91 1.75 -10.80
CA PHE A 23 11.32 2.13 -9.52
C PHE A 23 9.92 1.56 -9.35
N PHE A 24 9.08 1.69 -10.38
CA PHE A 24 7.73 1.16 -10.39
C PHE A 24 7.69 -0.36 -10.17
N TYR A 25 8.51 -1.11 -10.92
CA TYR A 25 8.66 -2.55 -10.79
C TYR A 25 9.03 -2.95 -9.35
N ARG A 26 10.04 -2.29 -8.77
CA ARG A 26 10.51 -2.56 -7.40
C ARG A 26 9.46 -2.24 -6.35
N MET A 27 8.68 -1.17 -6.53
CA MET A 27 7.58 -0.85 -5.62
C MET A 27 6.51 -1.94 -5.64
N ILE A 28 6.06 -2.39 -6.82
CA ILE A 28 5.09 -3.48 -6.93
C ILE A 28 5.66 -4.75 -6.28
N LEU A 29 6.89 -5.12 -6.63
CA LEU A 29 7.53 -6.32 -6.12
C LEU A 29 7.66 -6.28 -4.58
N GLN A 30 8.12 -5.16 -4.02
CA GLN A 30 8.28 -5.03 -2.57
C GLN A 30 6.94 -5.12 -1.83
N ARG A 31 5.88 -4.51 -2.37
CA ARG A 31 4.54 -4.63 -1.81
C ARG A 31 4.06 -6.08 -1.83
N ILE A 32 4.18 -6.76 -2.97
CA ILE A 32 3.74 -8.14 -3.15
C ILE A 32 4.52 -9.08 -2.22
N SER A 33 5.83 -8.89 -2.09
CA SER A 33 6.68 -9.67 -1.18
C SER A 33 6.27 -9.53 0.29
N ASN A 34 5.63 -8.41 0.67
CA ASN A 34 5.07 -8.21 2.01
C ASN A 34 3.62 -8.73 2.14
N GLY A 35 3.03 -9.28 1.07
CA GLY A 35 1.65 -9.76 1.06
C GLY A 35 0.63 -8.65 1.27
N LEU A 36 0.95 -7.41 0.88
CA LEU A 36 0.14 -6.23 1.14
C LEU A 36 -0.65 -5.78 -0.08
N SER A 37 -1.89 -5.35 0.13
CA SER A 37 -2.66 -4.68 -0.90
C SER A 37 -2.17 -3.24 -1.15
N PRO A 38 -2.44 -2.66 -2.34
CA PRO A 38 -2.18 -1.24 -2.58
C PRO A 38 -2.87 -0.32 -1.57
N GLU A 39 -4.06 -0.68 -1.11
CA GLU A 39 -4.83 0.06 -0.11
C GLU A 39 -4.14 0.05 1.26
N GLU A 40 -3.67 -1.11 1.71
CA GLU A 40 -2.97 -1.25 2.99
C GLU A 40 -1.67 -0.46 3.01
N VAL A 41 -0.89 -0.48 1.93
CA VAL A 41 0.32 0.35 1.83
C VAL A 41 -0.04 1.83 1.86
N SER A 42 -1.07 2.24 1.10
CA SER A 42 -1.53 3.64 1.09
C SER A 42 -1.94 4.11 2.48
N PHE A 43 -2.67 3.26 3.21
CA PHE A 43 -3.03 3.50 4.61
C PHE A 43 -1.79 3.65 5.50
N LEU A 44 -0.84 2.71 5.46
CA LEU A 44 0.37 2.79 6.28
C LEU A 44 1.19 4.06 6.00
N MET A 45 1.23 4.50 4.75
CA MET A 45 1.86 5.77 4.34
C MET A 45 1.10 7.02 4.80
N GLY A 46 -0.12 6.87 5.35
CA GLY A 46 -1.01 7.98 5.67
C GLY A 46 -1.55 8.69 4.42
N LYS A 47 -1.60 8.04 3.27
CA LYS A 47 -2.11 8.63 2.02
C LYS A 47 -3.56 8.22 1.78
N ALA A 48 -4.23 8.91 0.85
CA ALA A 48 -5.53 8.46 0.35
C ALA A 48 -5.49 6.96 -0.03
N LEU A 49 -6.52 6.20 0.32
CA LEU A 49 -6.50 4.73 0.22
C LEU A 49 -6.27 4.20 -1.21
N ASP A 50 -6.49 5.03 -2.22
CA ASP A 50 -6.22 4.70 -3.63
C ASP A 50 -4.88 5.22 -4.16
N PHE A 51 -3.99 5.75 -3.30
CA PHE A 51 -2.73 6.37 -3.69
C PHE A 51 -1.79 5.39 -4.41
N ILE A 52 -1.46 4.25 -3.78
CA ILE A 52 -0.60 3.24 -4.42
C ILE A 52 -1.30 2.62 -5.62
N SER A 53 -2.62 2.40 -5.59
CA SER A 53 -3.37 1.95 -6.76
C SER A 53 -3.24 2.92 -7.94
N LYS A 54 -3.26 4.24 -7.69
CA LYS A 54 -3.05 5.28 -8.70
C LYS A 54 -1.61 5.33 -9.19
N VAL A 55 -0.63 5.10 -8.31
CA VAL A 55 0.78 4.94 -8.71
C VAL A 55 0.90 3.73 -9.63
N GLU A 56 0.44 2.56 -9.19
CA GLU A 56 0.45 1.27 -9.92
C GLU A 56 -0.33 1.29 -11.23
N SER A 57 -1.28 2.21 -11.39
CA SER A 57 -2.04 2.37 -12.63
C SER A 57 -1.55 3.54 -13.49
N PHE A 58 -0.39 4.12 -13.20
CA PHE A 58 0.18 5.30 -13.85
C PHE A 58 -0.73 6.55 -13.87
N LYS A 59 -1.73 6.62 -12.98
CA LYS A 59 -2.56 7.82 -12.79
C LYS A 59 -1.77 8.91 -12.09
N ILE A 60 -0.92 8.53 -11.13
CA ILE A 60 0.13 9.40 -10.60
C ILE A 60 1.37 9.17 -11.46
N LYS A 61 1.76 10.21 -12.21
CA LYS A 61 2.85 10.15 -13.20
C LYS A 61 4.24 10.32 -12.60
N THR A 62 4.33 10.85 -11.38
CA THR A 62 5.61 11.14 -10.73
C THR A 62 5.46 10.88 -9.24
N ILE A 63 6.35 10.06 -8.69
CA ILE A 63 6.42 9.78 -7.26
C ILE A 63 7.46 10.72 -6.67
N LEU A 64 7.10 11.48 -5.64
CA LEU A 64 8.04 12.37 -4.97
C LEU A 64 9.05 11.54 -4.17
N ALA A 65 10.28 12.04 -4.04
CA ALA A 65 11.32 11.37 -3.24
C ALA A 65 10.87 11.11 -1.79
N ILE A 66 10.07 12.01 -1.21
CA ILE A 66 9.49 11.84 0.12
C ILE A 66 8.47 10.70 0.17
N ASP A 67 7.61 10.55 -0.85
CA ASP A 67 6.65 9.45 -0.89
C ASP A 67 7.37 8.11 -1.04
N TYR A 68 8.44 8.08 -1.83
CA TYR A 68 9.29 6.92 -1.98
C TYR A 68 10.04 6.55 -0.68
N TYR A 69 10.54 7.55 0.05
CA TYR A 69 11.15 7.34 1.36
C TYR A 69 10.13 6.76 2.36
N ILE A 70 8.92 7.33 2.42
CA ILE A 70 7.84 6.84 3.29
C ILE A 70 7.46 5.41 2.90
N PHE A 71 7.33 5.13 1.59
CA PHE A 71 7.07 3.78 1.08
C PHE A 71 8.11 2.77 1.58
N CYS A 72 9.41 3.09 1.48
CA CYS A 72 10.48 2.22 1.97
C CYS A 72 10.39 2.01 3.49
N ARG A 73 10.03 3.07 4.23
CA ARG A 73 9.87 3.00 5.70
C ARG A 73 8.73 2.09 6.11
N VAL A 74 7.55 2.22 5.49
CA VAL A 74 6.37 1.44 5.89
C VAL A 74 6.44 -0.03 5.50
N LEU A 75 7.27 -0.35 4.49
CA LEU A 75 7.57 -1.73 4.10
C LEU A 75 8.85 -2.27 4.73
N GLU A 76 9.41 -1.55 5.71
CA GLU A 76 10.60 -1.92 6.47
C GLU A 76 11.79 -2.34 5.59
N VAL A 77 11.93 -1.67 4.44
CA VAL A 77 13.05 -1.91 3.53
C VAL A 77 14.33 -1.49 4.24
N GLY A 78 15.24 -2.44 4.47
CA GLY A 78 16.45 -2.23 5.26
C GLY A 78 17.37 -1.11 4.74
N SER A 79 17.28 -0.77 3.45
CA SER A 79 17.94 0.40 2.88
C SER A 79 17.21 0.91 1.64
N ILE A 80 17.12 2.24 1.49
CA ILE A 80 16.62 2.85 0.26
C ILE A 80 17.45 2.44 -0.97
N HIS A 81 18.73 2.10 -0.76
CA HIS A 81 19.62 1.61 -1.82
C HIS A 81 19.20 0.23 -2.35
N ALA A 82 18.52 -0.60 -1.55
CA ALA A 82 17.98 -1.88 -2.02
C ALA A 82 16.92 -1.69 -3.11
N MET A 83 16.29 -0.51 -3.13
CA MET A 83 15.28 -0.16 -4.11
C MET A 83 15.85 0.65 -5.28
N LEU A 84 17.14 1.02 -5.26
CA LEU A 84 17.80 1.65 -6.41
C LEU A 84 18.27 0.57 -7.41
N PRO A 85 18.05 0.75 -8.72
CA PRO A 85 18.61 -0.14 -9.75
C PRO A 85 20.10 0.16 -9.97
N LEU A 86 20.93 -0.17 -8.97
CA LEU A 86 22.38 0.03 -9.02
C LEU A 86 23.01 -0.78 -10.17
N GLY A 87 23.98 -0.19 -10.86
CA GLY A 87 24.75 -0.84 -11.93
C GLY A 87 24.02 -0.99 -13.28
N MET A 88 22.81 -0.45 -13.43
CA MET A 88 22.09 -0.47 -14.71
C MET A 88 22.48 0.73 -15.58
N ASN A 89 22.98 0.46 -16.80
CA ASN A 89 23.15 1.47 -17.84
C ASN A 89 21.79 1.78 -18.49
N LEU A 90 21.02 2.65 -17.83
CA LEU A 90 19.69 3.02 -18.30
C LEU A 90 19.75 4.23 -19.23
N SER A 91 19.10 4.11 -20.39
CA SER A 91 18.91 5.21 -21.32
C SER A 91 18.13 6.36 -20.67
N LYS A 92 18.48 7.60 -21.01
CA LYS A 92 17.67 8.79 -20.66
C LYS A 92 16.50 9.01 -21.63
N GLN A 93 16.43 8.23 -22.71
CA GLN A 93 15.33 8.27 -23.66
C GLN A 93 14.04 7.81 -22.98
N LYS A 94 12.92 8.47 -23.34
CA LYS A 94 11.60 8.08 -22.88
C LYS A 94 10.98 7.08 -23.85
N TYR A 95 10.50 5.97 -23.32
CA TYR A 95 9.77 4.94 -24.06
C TYR A 95 8.30 4.94 -23.69
N ALA A 96 7.46 4.41 -24.57
CA ALA A 96 6.06 4.15 -24.26
C ALA A 96 5.93 2.76 -23.63
N TYR A 97 5.15 2.67 -22.56
CA TYR A 97 4.89 1.44 -21.83
C TYR A 97 3.38 1.18 -21.73
N GLU A 98 3.02 -0.09 -21.73
CA GLU A 98 1.64 -0.56 -21.60
C GLU A 98 1.57 -1.65 -20.52
N LEU A 99 0.87 -1.35 -19.42
CA LEU A 99 0.62 -2.28 -18.32
C LEU A 99 -0.74 -2.93 -18.47
N HIS A 100 -0.77 -4.25 -18.62
CA HIS A 100 -1.97 -5.07 -18.62
C HIS A 100 -2.15 -5.64 -17.22
N VAL A 101 -3.24 -5.28 -16.56
CA VAL A 101 -3.63 -5.83 -15.25
C VAL A 101 -4.80 -6.77 -15.48
N ASN A 102 -4.58 -8.06 -15.26
CA ASN A 102 -5.59 -9.10 -15.39
C ASN A 102 -5.95 -9.62 -14.00
N THR A 103 -7.18 -9.37 -13.56
CA THR A 103 -7.71 -9.94 -12.32
C THR A 103 -8.39 -11.27 -12.64
N LEU A 104 -7.89 -12.32 -12.02
CA LEU A 104 -8.42 -13.68 -12.03
C LEU A 104 -9.10 -13.99 -10.70
N ALA A 105 -9.53 -15.24 -10.50
CA ALA A 105 -10.35 -15.61 -9.36
C ALA A 105 -9.63 -15.35 -8.02
N GLU A 106 -8.35 -15.71 -7.94
CA GLU A 106 -7.53 -15.69 -6.72
C GLU A 106 -6.24 -14.86 -6.87
N GLU A 107 -5.95 -14.40 -8.08
CA GLU A 107 -4.69 -13.73 -8.41
C GLU A 107 -4.90 -12.49 -9.29
N VAL A 108 -3.91 -11.60 -9.28
CA VAL A 108 -3.81 -10.46 -10.17
C VAL A 108 -2.48 -10.55 -10.90
N ILE A 109 -2.53 -10.53 -12.24
CA ILE A 109 -1.34 -10.60 -13.09
C ILE A 109 -1.07 -9.21 -13.67
N TYR A 110 0.11 -8.69 -13.37
CA TYR A 110 0.66 -7.46 -13.93
C TYR A 110 1.63 -7.84 -15.05
N HIS A 111 1.34 -7.39 -16.27
CA HIS A 111 2.20 -7.63 -17.42
C HIS A 111 2.55 -6.31 -18.08
N LEU A 112 3.82 -5.89 -17.98
CA LEU A 112 4.31 -4.63 -18.53
C LEU A 112 5.04 -4.88 -19.85
N TYR A 113 4.63 -4.14 -20.88
CA TYR A 113 5.30 -4.10 -22.17
C TYR A 113 5.96 -2.74 -22.40
N ARG A 114 7.15 -2.75 -22.99
CA ARG A 114 7.73 -1.60 -23.68
C ARG A 114 7.32 -1.65 -25.15
N LEU A 115 6.85 -0.53 -25.66
CA LEU A 115 6.40 -0.39 -27.05
C LEU A 115 7.52 0.25 -27.88
N SER A 116 8.03 -0.48 -28.87
CA SER A 116 8.91 0.09 -29.90
C SER A 116 8.07 0.77 -30.98
N ILE A 117 8.30 2.07 -31.19
CA ILE A 117 7.62 2.85 -32.24
C ILE A 117 8.15 2.47 -33.63
N GLU A 118 9.41 2.05 -33.71
CA GLU A 118 10.10 1.79 -34.98
C GLU A 118 9.80 0.41 -35.55
N GLU A 119 9.58 -0.60 -34.70
CA GLU A 119 9.42 -2.00 -35.14
C GLU A 119 8.00 -2.55 -34.97
N GLY A 120 7.09 -1.81 -34.32
CA GLY A 120 5.77 -2.33 -33.95
C GLY A 120 5.83 -3.52 -32.98
N VAL A 121 7.00 -3.79 -32.40
CA VAL A 121 7.26 -4.90 -31.47
C VAL A 121 6.93 -4.47 -30.05
N GLN A 122 6.23 -5.35 -29.32
CA GLN A 122 6.00 -5.24 -27.89
C GLN A 122 7.03 -6.12 -27.17
N GLU A 123 7.90 -5.50 -26.39
CA GLU A 123 8.89 -6.21 -25.58
C GLU A 123 8.36 -6.35 -24.16
N ILE A 124 8.47 -7.55 -23.58
CA ILE A 124 8.07 -7.79 -22.20
C ILE A 124 9.16 -7.22 -21.29
N GLU A 125 8.80 -6.24 -20.45
CA GLU A 125 9.69 -5.68 -19.44
C GLU A 125 9.62 -6.51 -18.15
N PHE A 126 8.40 -6.84 -17.71
CA PHE A 126 8.20 -7.78 -16.61
C PHE A 126 6.80 -8.39 -16.60
N LYS A 127 6.68 -9.51 -15.90
CA LYS A 127 5.41 -10.14 -15.54
C LYS A 127 5.46 -10.52 -14.07
N ILE A 128 4.54 -9.98 -13.28
CA ILE A 128 4.44 -10.24 -11.83
C ILE A 128 3.04 -10.75 -11.50
N MET A 129 2.98 -11.64 -10.52
CA MET A 129 1.75 -12.21 -9.98
C MET A 129 1.58 -11.75 -8.53
N ASP A 130 0.36 -11.36 -8.19
CA ASP A 130 -0.08 -10.96 -6.85
C ASP A 130 -1.28 -11.80 -6.44
N ILE A 131 -1.52 -11.92 -5.14
CA ILE A 131 -2.74 -12.51 -4.62
C ILE A 131 -3.90 -11.53 -4.74
N ARG A 132 -5.13 -12.05 -4.71
CA ARG A 132 -6.33 -11.23 -4.69
C ARG A 132 -6.69 -10.84 -3.25
N HIS A 133 -6.34 -9.63 -2.86
CA HIS A 133 -6.45 -9.11 -1.49
C HIS A 133 -7.88 -8.91 -0.94
N ASN A 134 -8.90 -8.89 -1.80
CA ASN A 134 -10.31 -8.76 -1.36
C ASN A 134 -10.96 -10.10 -0.98
N PHE A 135 -10.20 -11.19 -0.97
CA PHE A 135 -10.63 -12.49 -0.49
C PHE A 135 -9.95 -12.78 0.86
N ASP A 136 -10.74 -13.10 1.89
CA ASP A 136 -10.20 -13.52 3.19
C ASP A 136 -10.52 -15.01 3.42
N PRO A 137 -9.55 -15.92 3.24
CA PRO A 137 -9.79 -17.34 3.43
C PRO A 137 -9.95 -17.73 4.92
N ASN A 138 -9.61 -16.85 5.88
CA ASN A 138 -9.43 -17.20 7.29
C ASN A 138 -10.22 -16.30 8.27
N GLU A 139 -11.53 -16.15 8.05
CA GLU A 139 -12.40 -15.27 8.85
C GLU A 139 -12.32 -15.46 10.38
N PRO A 140 -12.28 -16.68 10.95
CA PRO A 140 -12.24 -16.84 12.41
C PRO A 140 -10.96 -16.28 13.04
N SER A 141 -9.81 -16.45 12.39
CA SER A 141 -8.52 -15.91 12.85
C SER A 141 -8.55 -14.37 12.79
N THR A 142 -9.13 -13.82 11.72
CA THR A 142 -9.32 -12.37 11.55
C THR A 142 -10.16 -11.76 12.68
N LEU A 143 -11.23 -12.42 13.13
CA LEU A 143 -12.06 -11.93 14.25
C LEU A 143 -11.29 -11.87 15.58
N ASN A 144 -10.45 -12.86 15.87
CA ASN A 144 -9.64 -12.87 17.08
C ASN A 144 -8.58 -11.75 17.04
N GLU A 145 -7.91 -11.56 15.90
CA GLU A 145 -6.96 -10.47 15.68
C GLU A 145 -7.64 -9.11 15.90
N LEU A 146 -8.80 -8.86 15.29
CA LEU A 146 -9.56 -7.62 15.45
C LEU A 146 -9.89 -7.30 16.91
N ARG A 147 -10.31 -8.30 17.71
CA ARG A 147 -10.58 -8.11 19.15
C ARG A 147 -9.33 -7.72 19.93
N LYS A 148 -8.20 -8.36 19.63
CA LYS A 148 -6.92 -8.04 20.28
C LYS A 148 -6.44 -6.64 19.93
N VAL A 149 -6.47 -6.29 18.64
CA VAL A 149 -6.11 -4.94 18.14
C VAL A 149 -7.00 -3.89 18.79
N LYS A 150 -8.32 -4.09 18.82
CA LYS A 150 -9.27 -3.17 19.45
C LYS A 150 -8.92 -2.86 20.90
N ARG A 151 -8.70 -3.90 21.72
CA ARG A 151 -8.34 -3.74 23.14
C ARG A 151 -7.05 -2.94 23.32
N ILE A 152 -6.06 -3.18 22.47
CA ILE A 152 -4.80 -2.43 22.51
C ILE A 152 -5.04 -0.97 22.18
N ILE A 153 -5.72 -0.67 21.06
CA ILE A 153 -5.96 0.72 20.66
C ILE A 153 -6.78 1.47 21.72
N GLU A 154 -7.86 0.89 22.24
CA GLU A 154 -8.68 1.50 23.29
C GLU A 154 -7.85 1.78 24.56
N ALA A 155 -6.98 0.84 24.98
CA ALA A 155 -6.06 1.07 26.08
C ALA A 155 -5.07 2.22 25.79
N GLN A 156 -4.54 2.30 24.57
CA GLN A 156 -3.61 3.36 24.18
C GLN A 156 -4.26 4.74 24.07
N VAL A 157 -5.57 4.83 23.82
CA VAL A 157 -6.31 6.09 23.98
C VAL A 157 -6.28 6.54 25.44
N GLY A 158 -6.56 5.63 26.38
CA GLY A 158 -6.57 5.91 27.82
C GLY A 158 -5.20 6.26 28.42
N THR A 159 -4.09 5.77 27.85
CA THR A 159 -2.72 6.12 28.30
C THR A 159 -2.21 7.45 27.75
N GLY A 160 -2.97 8.10 26.87
CA GLY A 160 -2.56 9.35 26.23
C GLY A 160 -1.59 9.17 25.05
N TYR A 161 -1.44 7.96 24.50
CA TYR A 161 -0.61 7.74 23.30
C TYR A 161 -1.05 8.62 22.13
N PHE A 162 -2.37 8.80 21.97
CA PHE A 162 -3.02 9.63 20.95
C PHE A 162 -3.13 11.11 21.30
N ASN A 163 -2.47 11.58 22.38
CA ASN A 163 -2.39 13.02 22.72
C ASN A 163 -1.42 13.78 21.81
N LYS A 164 -0.76 13.07 20.90
CA LYS A 164 0.11 13.59 19.84
C LYS A 164 -0.33 12.97 18.52
N ASN A 165 0.01 13.63 17.43
CA ASN A 165 -0.20 13.09 16.08
C ASN A 165 0.50 11.73 15.93
N ARG A 166 -0.28 10.69 15.59
CA ARG A 166 0.23 9.35 15.29
C ARG A 166 -0.06 8.96 13.86
N SER A 167 0.98 8.62 13.11
CA SER A 167 0.82 8.07 11.78
C SER A 167 0.27 6.63 11.85
N PRO A 168 -0.42 6.17 10.79
CA PRO A 168 -0.88 4.79 10.68
C PRO A 168 0.22 3.75 10.91
N TYR A 169 1.41 3.99 10.35
CA TYR A 169 2.59 3.13 10.53
C TYR A 169 3.06 3.06 11.98
N GLU A 170 3.10 4.17 12.72
CA GLU A 170 3.48 4.16 14.15
C GLU A 170 2.50 3.34 14.99
N ILE A 171 1.21 3.48 14.71
CA ILE A 171 0.15 2.73 15.39
C ILE A 171 0.27 1.24 15.08
N HIS A 172 0.46 0.90 13.80
CA HIS A 172 0.65 -0.49 13.34
C HIS A 172 1.86 -1.13 14.01
N LYS A 173 3.00 -0.44 14.01
CA LYS A 173 4.22 -0.92 14.65
C LYS A 173 4.03 -1.15 16.16
N LEU A 174 3.36 -0.24 16.86
CA LEU A 174 3.04 -0.39 18.28
C LEU A 174 2.19 -1.65 18.53
N VAL A 175 1.14 -1.85 17.74
CA VAL A 175 0.25 -3.00 17.88
C VAL A 175 0.99 -4.31 17.62
N CYS A 176 1.77 -4.40 16.55
CA CYS A 176 2.58 -5.58 16.23
C CYS A 176 3.58 -5.90 17.35
N MET A 177 4.23 -4.87 17.91
CA MET A 177 5.16 -5.01 19.02
C MET A 177 4.49 -5.50 20.30
N ILE A 178 3.30 -5.00 20.65
CA ILE A 178 2.57 -5.44 21.85
C ILE A 178 2.06 -6.88 21.71
N LEU A 179 1.66 -7.29 20.52
CA LEU A 179 1.15 -8.64 20.26
C LEU A 179 2.24 -9.68 19.97
N ASP A 180 3.48 -9.23 19.81
CA ASP A 180 4.60 -10.05 19.33
C ASP A 180 4.26 -10.85 18.05
N THR A 181 3.48 -10.22 17.17
CA THR A 181 3.02 -10.84 15.92
C THR A 181 2.64 -9.80 14.90
N TYR A 182 2.74 -10.17 13.62
CA TYR A 182 2.34 -9.29 12.54
C TYR A 182 0.81 -9.21 12.45
N VAL A 183 0.28 -7.99 12.51
CA VAL A 183 -1.15 -7.69 12.29
C VAL A 183 -1.34 -7.20 10.87
N LYS A 184 -2.36 -7.69 10.17
CA LYS A 184 -2.64 -7.19 8.81
C LYS A 184 -3.11 -5.73 8.89
N PRO A 185 -2.54 -4.79 8.11
CA PRO A 185 -2.94 -3.39 8.19
C PRO A 185 -4.44 -3.17 7.93
N LYS A 186 -5.08 -3.97 7.07
CA LYS A 186 -6.54 -3.90 6.85
C LYS A 186 -7.36 -4.09 8.14
N ASN A 187 -6.85 -4.87 9.10
CA ASN A 187 -7.54 -5.11 10.36
C ASN A 187 -7.37 -3.92 11.32
N LEU A 188 -6.18 -3.30 11.35
CA LEU A 188 -6.00 -2.04 12.05
C LEU A 188 -6.86 -0.92 11.46
N MET A 189 -6.93 -0.82 10.12
CA MET A 189 -7.78 0.16 9.42
C MET A 189 -9.22 0.10 9.90
N LYS A 190 -9.81 -1.10 9.94
CA LYS A 190 -11.19 -1.31 10.42
C LYS A 190 -11.40 -0.80 11.84
N ILE A 191 -10.49 -1.14 12.76
CA ILE A 191 -10.58 -0.69 14.16
C ILE A 191 -10.46 0.83 14.27
N LEU A 192 -9.55 1.46 13.53
CA LEU A 192 -9.42 2.91 13.55
C LEU A 192 -10.65 3.60 12.95
N GLU A 193 -11.22 3.07 11.86
CA GLU A 193 -12.46 3.58 11.27
C GLU A 193 -13.64 3.52 12.25
N ASP A 194 -13.79 2.41 12.99
CA ASP A 194 -14.78 2.29 14.06
C ASP A 194 -14.60 3.41 15.10
N LEU A 195 -13.36 3.68 15.53
CA LEU A 195 -13.06 4.73 16.51
C LEU A 195 -13.28 6.16 15.99
N LEU A 196 -13.12 6.41 14.68
CA LEU A 196 -13.46 7.71 14.07
C LEU A 196 -14.97 7.98 14.14
N ASN A 197 -15.79 6.93 14.06
CA ASN A 197 -17.25 7.00 14.02
C ASN A 197 -17.89 7.06 15.42
N ARG A 198 -17.11 6.92 16.51
CA ARG A 198 -17.62 7.03 17.88
C ARG A 198 -18.06 8.44 18.24
N SER A 199 -18.83 8.54 19.33
CA SER A 199 -19.25 9.80 19.93
C SER A 199 -18.74 10.01 21.36
N ASP A 200 -18.04 9.03 21.93
CA ASP A 200 -17.53 9.04 23.31
C ASP A 200 -16.06 9.47 23.40
N GLU A 201 -15.49 9.39 24.61
CA GLU A 201 -14.11 9.80 24.90
C GLU A 201 -13.04 8.96 24.19
N LEU A 202 -13.41 7.80 23.65
CA LEU A 202 -12.51 6.95 22.87
C LEU A 202 -12.46 7.37 21.38
N LYS A 203 -13.23 8.38 20.99
CA LYS A 203 -13.26 8.86 19.61
C LYS A 203 -11.91 9.40 19.19
N LEU A 204 -11.41 8.87 18.07
CA LEU A 204 -10.25 9.42 17.37
C LEU A 204 -10.69 10.44 16.31
N ILE A 205 -9.76 11.32 15.95
CA ILE A 205 -9.89 12.25 14.83
C ILE A 205 -8.76 11.96 13.86
N ARG A 206 -9.08 12.04 12.56
CA ARG A 206 -8.10 11.96 11.48
C ARG A 206 -7.82 13.38 10.98
N LYS A 207 -6.57 13.81 11.09
CA LYS A 207 -6.13 15.14 10.67
C LYS A 207 -5.14 15.04 9.51
N GLU A 208 -5.26 15.92 8.54
CA GLU A 208 -4.25 16.07 7.49
C GLU A 208 -2.94 16.62 8.09
N SER A 209 -1.83 16.13 7.54
CA SER A 209 -0.47 16.51 7.90
C SER A 209 0.33 16.73 6.61
N LYS A 210 1.52 17.32 6.74
CA LYS A 210 2.39 17.61 5.59
C LYS A 210 2.67 16.41 4.68
N TYR A 211 2.68 15.20 5.23
CA TYR A 211 3.11 14.00 4.51
C TYR A 211 2.00 12.96 4.33
N GLY A 212 0.79 13.21 4.82
CA GLY A 212 -0.32 12.26 4.84
C GLY A 212 -1.34 12.63 5.90
N PHE A 213 -2.02 11.67 6.51
CA PHE A 213 -2.88 11.88 7.66
C PHE A 213 -2.33 11.22 8.92
N VAL A 214 -2.78 11.72 10.06
CA VAL A 214 -2.45 11.25 11.40
C VAL A 214 -3.72 11.11 12.23
N TYR A 215 -3.65 10.31 13.28
CA TYR A 215 -4.70 10.14 14.28
C TYR A 215 -4.34 10.85 15.57
N LEU A 216 -5.35 11.43 16.22
CA LEU A 216 -5.29 12.02 17.55
C LEU A 216 -6.57 11.73 18.33
N SER A 217 -6.51 11.80 19.66
CA SER A 217 -7.71 11.72 20.49
C SER A 217 -8.53 13.01 20.41
N LYS A 218 -9.86 12.89 20.27
CA LYS A 218 -10.75 14.07 20.28
C LYS A 218 -10.64 14.88 21.56
N SER A 219 -10.45 14.23 22.70
CA SER A 219 -10.34 14.89 24.01
C SER A 219 -9.13 15.82 24.14
N TYR A 220 -8.17 15.76 23.21
CA TYR A 220 -6.94 16.55 23.21
C TYR A 220 -6.79 17.44 21.97
N GLU A 221 -7.84 17.53 21.13
CA GLU A 221 -7.96 18.58 20.12
C GLU A 221 -8.46 19.83 20.85
N GLY A 222 -7.53 20.56 21.49
CA GLY A 222 -7.82 21.85 22.12
C GLY A 222 -8.34 22.88 21.14
#